data_AF-A0A952S6L5-F1
#
_entry.id   AF-A0A952S6L5-F1
#
_cell.length_a   1.000
_cell.length_b   1.000
_cell.length_c   1.000
_cell.angle_alpha   90.00
_cell.angle_beta   90.00
_cell.angle_gamma   90.00
#
_symmetry.space_group_name_H-M   'P 1'
#
loop_
_entity.id
_entity.type
_entity.pdbx_description
1 polymer ?
#
loop_
_entity_poly.entity_id
_entity_poly.type
_entity_poly.pdbx_seq_one_letter_code
_entity_poly.pdbx_strand_id
1 'polypeptide(L)'
;MIGKYRLGIISLLVIALLAAGEQAAFGQSKRDQQRSRELAAQGDKLFREKNYKAAADSYQQAIQLVANNPAAHYWKGVAHYYLKEYEPAERSLQTALTQGFKPLEVYRIRWYIYYDQKRFDEAAADLSKAIQLEPKNVSFLRSLGEIYVEQGRTEEALDTFQRSLLLDPKDADTYYNIARIHALKGNYKAQGAAADEALKRGTRMVGESYLLLADSRQRQGDIDGAIAAYQRAIAAKPGEKSTFLTLANLFHNQGRFAEAIETCRKGLERFPNDGDFYTDLAWYYSLSDRHDEAAKSAQAAVTLLPDQYMGYTNLCRAQNDLKLFQDAIRTCNSALRLKPNDGETLFYLARAYDGLNRRAEATPLYSRAVTGLVQFTRDNPEYPDGFYLLGNAYFADNQRDKAIDAYIKCLELNPRFAKARFNLGVILVRKKDRAGAMEQYNELLRLEQNLAARLKAEIDKM
;
A
#
# COMPACT_ATOMS: atom_id res chain seq x y z
N MET A 1 35.80 -94.27 36.54
CA MET A 1 34.45 -93.70 36.68
C MET A 1 34.54 -92.22 37.04
N ILE A 2 34.65 -91.32 36.07
CA ILE A 2 34.60 -89.86 36.28
C ILE A 2 33.73 -89.28 35.16
N GLY A 3 32.42 -89.41 35.32
CA GLY A 3 31.42 -88.73 34.52
C GLY A 3 30.42 -88.13 35.50
N LYS A 4 30.33 -86.79 35.56
CA LYS A 4 29.11 -86.01 35.92
C LYS A 4 29.32 -84.50 36.18
N TYR A 5 30.53 -83.94 36.27
CA TYR A 5 30.69 -82.57 36.82
C TYR A 5 31.13 -81.43 35.87
N ARG A 6 31.13 -81.61 34.54
CA ARG A 6 31.49 -80.50 33.62
C ARG A 6 30.37 -79.94 32.74
N LEU A 7 29.19 -80.57 32.67
CA LEU A 7 28.05 -80.01 31.92
C LEU A 7 27.10 -79.13 32.75
N GLY A 8 27.13 -79.20 34.10
CA GLY A 8 26.25 -78.39 34.95
C GLY A 8 26.65 -76.91 35.03
N ILE A 9 27.95 -76.61 34.96
CA ILE A 9 28.46 -75.24 35.22
C ILE A 9 28.31 -74.34 33.98
N ILE A 10 28.45 -74.88 32.77
CA ILE A 10 28.36 -74.08 31.53
C ILE A 10 26.91 -73.73 31.20
N SER A 11 25.95 -74.62 31.44
CA SER A 11 24.52 -74.33 31.25
C SER A 11 23.95 -73.35 32.28
N LEU A 12 24.42 -73.39 33.52
CA LEU A 12 24.06 -72.41 34.56
C LEU A 12 24.67 -71.03 34.31
N LEU A 13 25.89 -70.95 33.76
CA LEU A 13 26.52 -69.67 33.40
C LEU A 13 25.83 -68.98 32.23
N VAL A 14 25.36 -69.72 31.22
CA VAL A 14 24.64 -69.13 30.07
C VAL A 14 23.23 -68.68 30.46
N ILE A 15 22.53 -69.42 31.33
CA ILE A 15 21.22 -69.00 31.85
C ILE A 15 21.37 -67.83 32.84
N ALA A 16 22.44 -67.79 33.64
CA ALA A 16 22.72 -66.66 34.53
C ALA A 16 23.16 -65.39 33.76
N LEU A 17 23.87 -65.52 32.64
CA LEU A 17 24.23 -64.38 31.76
C LEU A 17 23.02 -63.87 30.96
N LEU A 18 22.09 -64.74 30.57
CA LEU A 18 20.83 -64.33 29.94
C LEU A 18 19.88 -63.68 30.97
N ALA A 19 19.78 -64.22 32.18
CA ALA A 19 18.98 -63.63 33.26
C ALA A 19 19.57 -62.32 33.82
N ALA A 20 20.91 -62.20 33.89
CA ALA A 20 21.59 -60.97 34.28
C ALA A 20 21.58 -59.91 33.16
N GLY A 21 21.61 -60.34 31.89
CA GLY A 21 21.43 -59.47 30.72
C GLY A 21 20.00 -58.93 30.62
N GLU A 22 18.99 -59.75 30.92
CA GLU A 22 17.59 -59.32 30.99
C GLU A 22 17.32 -58.42 32.21
N GLN A 23 17.89 -58.69 33.38
CA GLN A 23 17.76 -57.81 34.55
C GLN A 23 18.50 -56.46 34.39
N ALA A 24 19.62 -56.42 33.67
CA ALA A 24 20.34 -55.19 33.35
C ALA A 24 19.61 -54.35 32.27
N ALA A 25 19.06 -55.00 31.24
CA ALA A 25 18.25 -54.33 30.20
C ALA A 25 16.92 -53.80 30.77
N PHE A 26 16.32 -54.47 31.76
CA PHE A 26 15.10 -53.99 32.43
C PHE A 26 15.37 -52.89 33.47
N GLY A 27 16.58 -52.85 34.04
CA GLY A 27 17.02 -51.82 34.99
C GLY A 27 17.32 -50.45 34.36
N GLN A 28 17.80 -50.46 33.10
CA GLN A 28 18.00 -49.28 32.26
C GLN A 28 16.65 -48.60 31.95
N SER A 29 15.57 -49.37 31.77
CA SER A 29 14.24 -48.89 31.42
C SER A 29 13.60 -47.94 32.46
N LYS A 30 13.62 -48.25 33.77
CA LYS A 30 12.93 -47.41 34.77
C LYS A 30 13.72 -46.17 35.19
N ARG A 31 15.05 -46.30 35.33
CA ARG A 31 15.91 -45.17 35.70
C ARG A 31 16.00 -44.15 34.57
N ASP A 32 16.12 -44.59 33.32
CA ASP A 32 16.16 -43.69 32.17
C ASP A 32 14.79 -43.05 31.93
N GLN A 33 13.68 -43.77 32.16
CA GLN A 33 12.35 -43.18 32.15
C GLN A 33 12.18 -42.11 33.24
N GLN A 34 12.63 -42.37 34.46
CA GLN A 34 12.57 -41.38 35.54
C GLN A 34 13.44 -40.17 35.20
N ARG A 35 14.67 -40.39 34.74
CA ARG A 35 15.59 -39.30 34.39
C ARG A 35 15.12 -38.49 33.20
N SER A 36 14.53 -39.14 32.19
CA SER A 36 13.88 -38.46 31.06
C SER A 36 12.73 -37.56 31.52
N ARG A 37 11.90 -38.02 32.47
CA ARG A 37 10.83 -37.21 33.07
C ARG A 37 11.38 -36.01 33.85
N GLU A 38 12.43 -36.19 34.63
CA GLU A 38 13.10 -35.09 35.35
C GLU A 38 13.66 -34.04 34.39
N LEU A 39 14.32 -34.47 33.31
CA LEU A 39 14.86 -33.58 32.27
C LEU A 39 13.75 -32.85 31.51
N ALA A 40 12.65 -33.54 31.19
CA ALA A 40 11.49 -32.90 30.58
C ALA A 40 10.88 -31.84 31.51
N ALA A 41 10.73 -32.14 32.81
CA ALA A 41 10.22 -31.19 33.79
C ALA A 41 11.17 -30.00 34.01
N GLN A 42 12.48 -30.20 33.91
CA GLN A 42 13.47 -29.13 33.89
C GLN A 42 13.30 -28.26 32.62
N GLY A 43 13.11 -28.90 31.47
CA GLY A 43 12.77 -28.22 30.21
C GLY A 43 11.54 -27.34 30.37
N ASP A 44 10.45 -27.85 30.97
CA ASP A 44 9.22 -27.11 31.20
C ASP A 44 9.46 -25.87 32.09
N LYS A 45 10.30 -26.01 33.13
CA LYS A 45 10.68 -24.90 34.00
C LYS A 45 11.43 -23.82 33.22
N LEU A 46 12.47 -24.20 32.48
CA LEU A 46 13.28 -23.28 31.67
C LEU A 46 12.44 -22.60 30.59
N PHE A 47 11.48 -23.32 30.01
CA PHE A 47 10.55 -22.78 29.03
C PHE A 47 9.67 -21.69 29.63
N ARG A 48 9.12 -21.89 30.84
CA ARG A 48 8.36 -20.86 31.57
C ARG A 48 9.21 -19.64 31.92
N GLU A 49 10.50 -19.83 32.16
CA GLU A 49 11.50 -18.76 32.36
C GLU A 49 11.92 -18.07 31.04
N LYS A 50 11.33 -18.46 29.90
CA LYS A 50 11.65 -17.99 28.54
C LYS A 50 13.09 -18.28 28.11
N ASN A 51 13.80 -19.19 28.80
CA ASN A 51 15.09 -19.68 28.38
C ASN A 51 14.92 -20.83 27.37
N TYR A 52 14.44 -20.49 26.18
CA TYR A 52 14.04 -21.46 25.17
C TYR A 52 15.19 -22.34 24.68
N LYS A 53 16.42 -21.81 24.65
CA LYS A 53 17.60 -22.59 24.26
C LYS A 53 17.90 -23.71 25.26
N ALA A 54 18.02 -23.36 26.55
CA ALA A 54 18.26 -24.36 27.59
C ALA A 54 17.08 -25.34 27.75
N ALA A 55 15.85 -24.88 27.50
CA ALA A 55 14.68 -25.74 27.46
C ALA A 55 14.78 -26.78 26.34
N ALA A 56 15.10 -26.35 25.11
CA ALA A 56 15.28 -27.23 23.96
C ALA A 56 16.37 -28.29 24.20
N ASP A 57 17.49 -27.88 24.82
CA ASP A 57 18.58 -28.79 25.18
C ASP A 57 18.15 -29.81 26.25
N SER A 58 17.39 -29.38 27.25
CA SER A 58 16.84 -30.26 28.30
C SER A 58 15.87 -31.30 27.73
N TYR A 59 14.97 -30.88 26.82
CA TYR A 59 14.09 -31.81 26.11
C TYR A 59 14.89 -32.77 25.21
N GLN A 60 15.94 -32.29 24.54
CA GLN A 60 16.80 -33.13 23.71
C GLN A 60 17.49 -34.23 24.54
N GLN A 61 17.97 -33.90 25.74
CA GLN A 61 18.53 -34.90 26.68
C GLN A 61 17.45 -35.90 27.14
N ALA A 62 16.23 -35.44 27.41
CA ALA A 62 15.12 -36.33 27.76
C ALA A 62 14.79 -37.32 26.63
N ILE A 63 14.81 -36.87 25.37
CA ILE A 63 14.54 -37.68 24.17
C ILE A 63 15.67 -38.68 23.89
N GLN A 64 16.93 -38.33 24.21
CA GLN A 64 18.05 -39.27 24.07
C GLN A 64 17.93 -40.48 25.01
N LEU A 65 17.35 -40.29 26.20
CA LEU A 65 17.07 -41.37 27.14
C LEU A 65 15.82 -42.17 26.76
N VAL A 66 14.77 -41.49 26.29
CA VAL A 66 13.51 -42.11 25.87
C VAL A 66 13.08 -41.50 24.53
N ALA A 67 13.39 -42.21 23.44
CA ALA A 67 13.14 -41.72 22.08
C ALA A 67 11.64 -41.50 21.78
N ASN A 68 10.77 -42.36 22.35
CA ASN A 68 9.32 -42.24 22.27
C ASN A 68 8.79 -41.36 23.41
N ASN A 69 8.96 -40.05 23.27
CA ASN A 69 8.48 -39.05 24.22
C ASN A 69 7.78 -37.92 23.45
N PRO A 70 6.51 -38.12 23.02
CA PRO A 70 5.79 -37.17 22.18
C PRO A 70 5.70 -35.76 22.79
N ALA A 71 5.58 -35.66 24.11
CA ALA A 71 5.51 -34.38 24.81
C ALA A 71 6.85 -33.62 24.80
N ALA A 72 7.97 -34.31 25.02
CA ALA A 72 9.29 -33.67 24.94
C ALA A 72 9.61 -33.24 23.50
N HIS A 73 9.25 -34.04 22.49
CA HIS A 73 9.38 -33.63 21.09
C HIS A 73 8.54 -32.39 20.77
N TYR A 74 7.29 -32.34 21.25
CA TYR A 74 6.42 -31.17 21.07
C TYR A 74 7.05 -29.91 21.69
N TRP A 75 7.40 -29.94 22.97
CA TRP A 75 7.92 -28.76 23.65
C TRP A 75 9.31 -28.34 23.17
N LYS A 76 10.14 -29.29 22.72
CA LYS A 76 11.37 -28.97 21.98
C LYS A 76 11.06 -28.22 20.69
N GLY A 77 10.07 -28.68 19.92
CA GLY A 77 9.63 -28.01 18.71
C GLY A 77 9.11 -26.59 18.97
N VAL A 78 8.29 -26.42 20.01
CA VAL A 78 7.80 -25.10 20.45
C VAL A 78 8.95 -24.20 20.91
N ALA A 79 9.94 -24.72 21.64
CA ALA A 79 11.11 -23.94 22.05
C ALA A 79 11.91 -23.42 20.84
N HIS A 80 12.14 -24.27 19.84
CA HIS A 80 12.76 -23.86 18.58
C HIS A 80 11.93 -22.83 17.81
N TYR A 81 10.59 -22.92 17.82
CA TYR A 81 9.72 -21.90 17.23
C TYR A 81 9.93 -20.51 17.86
N TYR A 82 9.99 -20.42 19.19
CA TYR A 82 10.28 -19.15 19.87
C TYR A 82 11.69 -18.62 19.62
N LEU A 83 12.65 -19.51 19.30
CA LEU A 83 14.00 -19.15 18.86
C LEU A 83 14.06 -18.76 17.37
N LYS A 84 12.94 -18.82 16.63
CA LYS A 84 12.88 -18.63 15.18
C LYS A 84 13.70 -19.67 14.38
N GLU A 85 13.98 -20.82 15.00
CA GLU A 85 14.66 -21.96 14.40
C GLU A 85 13.62 -22.91 13.78
N TYR A 86 13.06 -22.53 12.63
CA TYR A 86 11.88 -23.20 12.04
C TYR A 86 12.11 -24.64 11.59
N GLU A 87 13.27 -24.94 11.00
CA GLU A 87 13.62 -26.30 10.55
C GLU A 87 13.70 -27.33 11.71
N PRO A 88 14.45 -27.05 12.80
CA PRO A 88 14.40 -27.87 14.01
C PRO A 88 13.00 -27.96 14.63
N ALA A 89 12.24 -26.86 14.62
CA ALA A 89 10.88 -26.83 15.15
C ALA A 89 9.96 -27.79 14.39
N GLU A 90 9.93 -27.70 13.07
CA GLU A 90 9.11 -28.54 12.19
C GLU A 90 9.42 -30.03 12.38
N ARG A 91 10.70 -30.41 12.38
CA ARG A 91 11.11 -31.81 12.57
C ARG A 91 10.68 -32.37 13.93
N SER A 92 10.85 -31.59 15.00
CA SER A 92 10.43 -32.00 16.35
C SER A 92 8.90 -32.08 16.47
N LEU A 93 8.16 -31.15 15.87
CA LEU A 93 6.69 -31.16 15.85
C LEU A 93 6.13 -32.34 15.03
N GLN A 94 6.72 -32.64 13.86
CA GLN A 94 6.35 -33.80 13.05
C GLN A 94 6.60 -35.10 13.81
N THR A 95 7.72 -35.21 14.53
CA THR A 95 8.03 -36.39 15.36
C THR A 95 7.06 -36.53 16.54
N ALA A 96 6.70 -35.41 17.18
CA ALA A 96 5.68 -35.41 18.23
C ALA A 96 4.35 -35.96 17.71
N LEU A 97 3.92 -35.51 16.52
CA LEU A 97 2.69 -35.96 15.88
C LEU A 97 2.72 -37.45 15.53
N THR A 98 3.81 -37.96 14.95
CA THR A 98 3.93 -39.39 14.61
C THR A 98 3.95 -40.29 15.84
N GLN A 99 4.44 -39.77 16.97
CA GLN A 99 4.41 -40.46 18.27
C GLN A 99 3.08 -40.32 19.02
N GLY A 100 2.06 -39.73 18.40
CA GLY A 100 0.72 -39.62 18.98
C GLY A 100 0.54 -38.44 19.95
N PHE A 101 1.38 -37.40 19.88
CA PHE A 101 1.08 -36.13 20.55
C PHE A 101 -0.22 -35.53 19.98
N LYS A 102 -0.94 -34.78 20.82
CA LYS A 102 -2.23 -34.16 20.53
C LYS A 102 -2.19 -33.41 19.18
N PRO A 103 -2.88 -33.89 18.12
CA PRO A 103 -2.71 -33.34 16.77
C PRO A 103 -3.03 -31.85 16.65
N LEU A 104 -4.10 -31.40 17.32
CA LEU A 104 -4.52 -30.00 17.32
C LEU A 104 -3.40 -29.05 17.80
N GLU A 105 -2.69 -29.40 18.88
CA GLU A 105 -1.59 -28.60 19.43
C GLU A 105 -0.43 -28.50 18.43
N VAL A 106 -0.13 -29.59 17.72
CA VAL A 106 0.90 -29.60 16.68
C VAL A 106 0.50 -28.70 15.51
N TYR A 107 -0.71 -28.89 14.96
CA TYR A 107 -1.18 -28.10 13.83
C TYR A 107 -1.21 -26.61 14.16
N ARG A 108 -1.65 -26.24 15.38
CA ARG A 108 -1.66 -24.86 15.89
C ARG A 108 -0.30 -24.18 15.74
N ILE A 109 0.80 -24.84 16.10
CA ILE A 109 2.13 -24.23 16.03
C ILE A 109 2.68 -24.28 14.60
N ARG A 110 2.47 -25.40 13.91
CA ARG A 110 3.12 -25.64 12.63
C ARG A 110 2.52 -24.82 11.49
N TRP A 111 1.21 -24.54 11.51
CA TRP A 111 0.63 -23.61 10.53
C TRP A 111 1.22 -22.19 10.67
N TYR A 112 1.48 -21.70 11.89
CA TYR A 112 2.14 -20.41 12.10
C TYR A 112 3.57 -20.40 11.55
N ILE A 113 4.33 -21.49 11.78
CA ILE A 113 5.68 -21.64 11.20
C ILE A 113 5.61 -21.55 9.68
N TYR A 114 4.71 -22.30 9.06
CA TYR A 114 4.53 -22.30 7.61
C TYR A 114 4.10 -20.92 7.09
N TYR A 115 3.19 -20.24 7.78
CA TYR A 115 2.76 -18.88 7.44
C TYR A 115 3.92 -17.87 7.47
N ASP A 116 4.72 -17.86 8.55
CA ASP A 116 5.90 -16.98 8.67
C ASP A 116 6.94 -17.26 7.57
N GLN A 117 7.04 -18.51 7.11
CA GLN A 117 7.90 -18.93 6.00
C GLN A 117 7.28 -18.69 4.61
N LYS A 118 6.07 -18.11 4.54
CA LYS A 118 5.27 -17.95 3.31
C LYS A 118 4.95 -19.27 2.59
N ARG A 119 4.99 -20.38 3.31
CA ARG A 119 4.61 -21.74 2.87
C ARG A 119 3.11 -21.92 3.04
N PHE A 120 2.36 -21.20 2.21
CA PHE A 120 0.91 -21.04 2.39
C PHE A 120 0.12 -22.34 2.20
N ASP A 121 0.58 -23.25 1.32
CA ASP A 121 -0.10 -24.53 1.09
C ASP A 121 -0.03 -25.43 2.33
N GLU A 122 1.14 -25.54 2.94
CA GLU A 122 1.32 -26.32 4.17
C GLU A 122 0.59 -25.68 5.36
N ALA A 123 0.59 -24.34 5.45
CA ALA A 123 -0.18 -23.61 6.46
C ALA A 123 -1.69 -23.89 6.33
N ALA A 124 -2.23 -23.80 5.11
CA ALA A 124 -3.64 -24.09 4.83
C ALA A 124 -3.99 -25.55 5.13
N ALA A 125 -3.09 -26.50 4.82
CA ALA A 125 -3.29 -27.92 5.10
C ALA A 125 -3.39 -28.20 6.61
N ASP A 126 -2.53 -27.59 7.42
CA ASP A 126 -2.57 -27.74 8.88
C ASP A 126 -3.77 -27.05 9.51
N LEU A 127 -4.12 -25.84 9.05
CA LEU A 127 -5.34 -25.16 9.50
C LEU A 127 -6.59 -25.96 9.14
N SER A 128 -6.65 -26.55 7.96
CA SER A 128 -7.77 -27.41 7.55
C SER A 128 -7.94 -28.61 8.49
N LYS A 129 -6.84 -29.25 8.89
CA LYS A 129 -6.86 -30.33 9.89
C LYS A 129 -7.25 -29.83 11.28
N ALA A 130 -6.77 -28.66 11.69
CA ALA A 130 -7.17 -28.03 12.96
C ALA A 130 -8.67 -27.71 12.98
N ILE A 131 -9.24 -27.21 11.88
CA ILE A 131 -10.68 -26.93 11.72
C ILE A 131 -11.51 -28.22 11.75
N GLN A 132 -11.02 -29.33 11.22
CA GLN A 132 -11.72 -30.62 11.36
C GLN A 132 -11.85 -31.05 12.83
N LEU A 133 -10.85 -30.74 13.67
CA LEU A 133 -10.86 -31.03 15.10
C LEU A 133 -11.67 -30.01 15.91
N GLU A 134 -11.67 -28.74 15.50
CA GLU A 134 -12.42 -27.65 16.13
C GLU A 134 -13.21 -26.82 15.09
N PRO A 135 -14.34 -27.33 14.57
CA PRO A 135 -15.06 -26.71 13.45
C PRO A 135 -15.71 -25.37 13.79
N LYS A 136 -15.82 -25.04 15.09
CA LYS A 136 -16.38 -23.78 15.59
C LYS A 136 -15.33 -22.75 15.99
N ASN A 137 -14.05 -23.02 15.74
CA ASN A 137 -12.98 -22.08 16.06
C ASN A 137 -12.88 -20.99 14.99
N VAL A 138 -13.49 -19.84 15.27
CA VAL A 138 -13.52 -18.65 14.40
C VAL A 138 -12.11 -18.20 14.02
N SER A 139 -11.15 -18.28 14.94
CA SER A 139 -9.77 -17.85 14.66
C SER A 139 -9.11 -18.70 13.56
N PHE A 140 -9.37 -20.01 13.52
CA PHE A 140 -8.80 -20.85 12.46
C PHE A 140 -9.45 -20.59 11.11
N LEU A 141 -10.77 -20.41 11.08
CA LEU A 141 -11.47 -20.04 9.84
C LEU A 141 -10.95 -18.71 9.31
N ARG A 142 -10.82 -17.69 10.16
CA ARG A 142 -10.25 -16.40 9.77
C ARG A 142 -8.83 -16.54 9.22
N SER A 143 -7.94 -17.24 9.93
CA SER A 143 -6.56 -17.44 9.46
C SER A 143 -6.46 -18.24 8.17
N LEU A 144 -7.33 -19.24 7.97
CA LEU A 144 -7.40 -19.97 6.70
C LEU A 144 -7.89 -19.07 5.56
N GLY A 145 -8.92 -18.24 5.81
CA GLY A 145 -9.39 -17.25 4.86
C GLY A 145 -8.30 -16.25 4.47
N GLU A 146 -7.52 -15.76 5.44
CA GLU A 146 -6.38 -14.87 5.18
C GLU A 146 -5.32 -15.54 4.31
N ILE A 147 -4.97 -16.79 4.57
CA ILE A 147 -4.05 -17.57 3.72
C ILE A 147 -4.58 -17.70 2.30
N TYR A 148 -5.87 -17.99 2.12
CA TYR A 148 -6.47 -18.04 0.79
C TYR A 148 -6.41 -16.68 0.07
N VAL A 149 -6.51 -15.55 0.78
CA VAL A 149 -6.27 -14.23 0.18
C VAL A 149 -4.84 -14.10 -0.31
N GLU A 150 -3.84 -14.46 0.50
CA GLU A 150 -2.42 -14.38 0.11
C GLU A 150 -2.08 -15.34 -1.06
N GLN A 151 -2.84 -16.42 -1.21
CA GLN A 151 -2.74 -17.34 -2.36
C GLN A 151 -3.52 -16.86 -3.61
N GLY A 152 -4.26 -15.75 -3.53
CA GLY A 152 -5.14 -15.27 -4.61
C GLY A 152 -6.42 -16.10 -4.80
N ARG A 153 -6.70 -17.05 -3.90
CA ARG A 153 -7.87 -17.95 -3.89
C ARG A 153 -9.08 -17.24 -3.28
N THR A 154 -9.51 -16.16 -3.94
CA THR A 154 -10.49 -15.21 -3.40
C THR A 154 -11.87 -15.82 -3.11
N GLU A 155 -12.35 -16.77 -3.91
CA GLU A 155 -13.65 -17.43 -3.65
C GLU A 155 -13.61 -18.31 -2.40
N GLU A 156 -12.54 -19.09 -2.23
CA GLU A 156 -12.37 -19.95 -1.05
C GLU A 156 -12.16 -19.13 0.21
N ALA A 157 -11.48 -17.98 0.10
CA ALA A 157 -11.37 -17.01 1.18
C ALA A 157 -12.76 -16.47 1.58
N LEU A 158 -13.58 -16.05 0.61
CA LEU A 158 -14.94 -15.56 0.88
C LEU A 158 -15.82 -16.61 1.54
N ASP A 159 -15.85 -17.85 1.04
CA ASP A 159 -16.60 -18.95 1.68
C ASP A 159 -16.14 -19.16 3.13
N THR A 160 -14.83 -19.22 3.34
CA THR A 160 -14.25 -19.43 4.67
C THR A 160 -14.59 -18.29 5.62
N PHE A 161 -14.54 -17.04 5.16
CA PHE A 161 -14.93 -15.87 5.95
C PHE A 161 -16.43 -15.83 6.22
N GLN A 162 -17.29 -16.23 5.27
CA GLN A 162 -18.73 -16.36 5.49
C GLN A 162 -19.03 -17.40 6.57
N ARG A 163 -18.35 -18.55 6.54
CA ARG A 163 -18.45 -19.57 7.59
C ARG A 163 -17.98 -19.04 8.95
N SER A 164 -16.93 -18.22 8.97
CA SER A 164 -16.47 -17.53 10.18
C SER A 164 -17.54 -16.60 10.74
N LEU A 165 -18.16 -15.77 9.90
CA LEU A 165 -19.22 -14.83 10.29
C LEU A 165 -20.54 -15.50 10.69
N LEU A 166 -20.82 -16.73 10.24
CA LEU A 166 -21.96 -17.51 10.75
C LEU A 166 -21.78 -17.88 12.23
N LEU A 167 -20.54 -18.03 12.69
CA LEU A 167 -20.20 -18.37 14.07
C LEU A 167 -20.02 -17.13 14.94
N ASP A 168 -19.40 -16.08 14.41
CA ASP A 168 -19.28 -14.77 15.05
C ASP A 168 -19.62 -13.63 14.08
N PRO A 169 -20.90 -13.20 14.04
CA PRO A 169 -21.36 -12.10 13.19
C PRO A 169 -20.77 -10.73 13.57
N LYS A 170 -20.06 -10.63 14.70
CA LYS A 170 -19.47 -9.39 15.21
C LYS A 170 -17.97 -9.30 14.92
N ASP A 171 -17.35 -10.31 14.29
CA ASP A 171 -15.92 -10.28 13.95
C ASP A 171 -15.62 -9.19 12.91
N ALA A 172 -15.20 -8.04 13.40
CA ALA A 172 -14.89 -6.87 12.60
C ALA A 172 -13.71 -7.08 11.64
N ASP A 173 -12.72 -7.90 12.01
CA ASP A 173 -11.53 -8.13 11.19
C ASP A 173 -11.86 -9.02 9.98
N THR A 174 -12.81 -9.94 10.14
CA THR A 174 -13.32 -10.72 9.02
C THR A 174 -14.03 -9.84 7.98
N TYR A 175 -14.83 -8.85 8.40
CA TYR A 175 -15.42 -7.88 7.46
C TYR A 175 -14.35 -7.04 6.72
N TYR A 176 -13.28 -6.64 7.41
CA TYR A 176 -12.15 -5.96 6.78
C TYR A 176 -11.50 -6.83 5.69
N ASN A 177 -11.27 -8.12 5.96
CA ASN A 177 -10.71 -9.04 4.97
C ASN A 177 -11.66 -9.27 3.78
N ILE A 178 -12.97 -9.34 4.01
CA ILE A 178 -13.97 -9.39 2.94
C ILE A 178 -13.91 -8.12 2.08
N ALA A 179 -13.76 -6.93 2.68
CA ALA A 179 -13.61 -5.68 1.96
C ALA A 179 -12.37 -5.68 1.05
N ARG A 180 -11.22 -6.18 1.55
CA ARG A 180 -10.01 -6.36 0.76
C ARG A 180 -10.23 -7.26 -0.45
N ILE A 181 -10.93 -8.38 -0.28
CA ILE A 181 -11.22 -9.30 -1.39
C ILE A 181 -12.08 -8.61 -2.45
N HIS A 182 -13.12 -7.89 -2.03
CA HIS A 182 -13.96 -7.17 -2.97
C HIS A 182 -13.21 -6.05 -3.71
N ALA A 183 -12.23 -5.41 -3.07
CA ALA A 183 -11.32 -4.48 -3.73
C ALA A 183 -10.48 -5.17 -4.82
N LEU A 184 -9.89 -6.34 -4.51
CA LEU A 184 -9.13 -7.12 -5.50
C LEU A 184 -10.00 -7.56 -6.69
N LYS A 185 -11.28 -7.82 -6.47
CA LYS A 185 -12.25 -8.19 -7.51
C LYS A 185 -12.85 -6.99 -8.26
N GLY A 186 -12.53 -5.76 -7.88
CA GLY A 186 -13.14 -4.54 -8.43
C GLY A 186 -14.63 -4.38 -8.11
N ASN A 187 -15.16 -5.11 -7.13
CA ASN A 187 -16.54 -4.96 -6.68
C ASN A 187 -16.64 -3.85 -5.63
N TYR A 188 -16.54 -2.61 -6.09
CA TYR A 188 -16.44 -1.42 -5.23
C TYR A 188 -17.65 -1.26 -4.31
N LYS A 189 -18.85 -1.65 -4.75
CA LYS A 189 -20.06 -1.58 -3.91
C LYS A 189 -19.96 -2.53 -2.71
N ALA A 190 -19.58 -3.79 -2.94
CA ALA A 190 -19.42 -4.77 -1.86
C ALA A 190 -18.22 -4.47 -0.96
N GLN A 191 -17.13 -3.93 -1.53
CA GLN A 191 -15.97 -3.42 -0.80
C GLN A 191 -16.38 -2.35 0.22
N GLY A 192 -17.11 -1.33 -0.23
CA GLY A 192 -17.55 -0.23 0.64
C GLY A 192 -18.47 -0.72 1.76
N ALA A 193 -19.43 -1.58 1.42
CA ALA A 193 -20.33 -2.17 2.41
C ALA A 193 -19.57 -2.98 3.48
N ALA A 194 -18.63 -3.83 3.08
CA ALA A 194 -17.84 -4.62 4.02
C ALA A 194 -16.90 -3.74 4.87
N ALA A 195 -16.28 -2.71 4.28
CA ALA A 195 -15.43 -1.76 5.02
C ALA A 195 -16.25 -0.98 6.08
N ASP A 196 -17.46 -0.54 5.73
CA ASP A 196 -18.37 0.10 6.68
C ASP A 196 -18.77 -0.85 7.83
N GLU A 197 -19.08 -2.11 7.52
CA GLU A 197 -19.42 -3.11 8.56
C GLU A 197 -18.24 -3.42 9.49
N ALA A 198 -17.01 -3.44 8.96
CA ALA A 198 -15.78 -3.59 9.74
C ALA A 198 -15.59 -2.42 10.72
N LEU A 199 -15.75 -1.18 10.23
CA LEU A 199 -15.65 0.04 11.04
C LEU A 199 -16.72 0.08 12.15
N LYS A 200 -17.99 -0.22 11.80
CA LYS A 200 -19.10 -0.25 12.77
C LYS A 200 -18.89 -1.25 13.90
N ARG A 201 -18.20 -2.37 13.64
CA ARG A 201 -17.91 -3.43 14.63
C ARG A 201 -16.62 -3.21 15.40
N GLY A 202 -15.88 -2.13 15.13
CA GLY A 202 -14.66 -1.80 15.86
C GLY A 202 -13.45 -2.63 15.43
N THR A 203 -13.25 -2.79 14.12
CA THR A 203 -12.03 -3.39 13.56
C THR A 203 -10.78 -2.69 14.10
N ARG A 204 -9.71 -3.48 14.31
CA ARG A 204 -8.40 -2.91 14.68
C ARG A 204 -7.72 -2.21 13.50
N MET A 205 -8.15 -2.52 12.27
CA MET A 205 -7.61 -1.97 11.02
C MET A 205 -8.39 -0.72 10.59
N VAL A 206 -8.51 0.25 11.50
CA VAL A 206 -9.36 1.43 11.31
C VAL A 206 -8.90 2.27 10.11
N GLY A 207 -7.61 2.58 10.03
CA GLY A 207 -7.04 3.38 8.95
C GLY A 207 -7.19 2.68 7.60
N GLU A 208 -6.80 1.42 7.53
CA GLU A 208 -6.89 0.58 6.33
C GLU A 208 -8.34 0.39 5.87
N SER A 209 -9.28 0.24 6.79
CA SER A 209 -10.71 0.14 6.45
C SER A 209 -11.25 1.45 5.90
N TYR A 210 -10.82 2.61 6.43
CA TYR A 210 -11.17 3.90 5.83
C TYR A 210 -10.55 4.09 4.45
N LEU A 211 -9.34 3.57 4.18
CA LEU A 211 -8.76 3.60 2.84
C LEU A 211 -9.56 2.77 1.85
N LEU A 212 -9.97 1.56 2.24
CA LEU A 212 -10.85 0.71 1.42
C LEU A 212 -12.20 1.38 1.15
N LEU A 213 -12.77 2.06 2.15
CA LEU A 213 -14.01 2.82 1.98
C LEU A 213 -13.81 4.02 1.05
N ALA A 214 -12.68 4.73 1.17
CA ALA A 214 -12.36 5.89 0.34
C ALA A 214 -12.20 5.50 -1.13
N ASP A 215 -11.43 4.45 -1.42
CA ASP A 215 -11.27 3.92 -2.78
C ASP A 215 -12.62 3.46 -3.36
N SER A 216 -13.41 2.72 -2.58
CA SER A 216 -14.76 2.28 -2.98
C SER A 216 -15.65 3.45 -3.40
N ARG A 217 -15.67 4.54 -2.61
CA ARG A 217 -16.48 5.73 -2.90
C ARG A 217 -15.97 6.51 -4.10
N GLN A 218 -14.64 6.67 -4.20
CA GLN A 218 -14.01 7.34 -5.34
C GLN A 218 -14.34 6.62 -6.65
N ARG A 219 -14.23 5.29 -6.69
CA ARG A 219 -14.54 4.47 -7.87
C ARG A 219 -16.02 4.47 -8.24
N GLN A 220 -16.89 4.77 -7.28
CA GLN A 220 -18.33 4.93 -7.49
C GLN A 220 -18.72 6.39 -7.84
N GLY A 221 -17.76 7.32 -7.89
CA GLY A 221 -18.02 8.74 -8.16
C GLY A 221 -18.52 9.54 -6.96
N ASP A 222 -18.62 8.94 -5.77
CA ASP A 222 -18.91 9.64 -4.51
C ASP A 222 -17.63 10.31 -3.99
N ILE A 223 -17.24 11.40 -4.64
CA ILE A 223 -15.97 12.08 -4.35
C ILE A 223 -15.98 12.72 -2.95
N ASP A 224 -17.08 13.31 -2.52
CA ASP A 224 -17.17 13.94 -1.20
C ASP A 224 -17.11 12.90 -0.08
N GLY A 225 -17.78 11.75 -0.26
CA GLY A 225 -17.67 10.62 0.64
C GLY A 225 -16.27 10.00 0.66
N ALA A 226 -15.56 9.98 -0.48
CA ALA A 226 -14.17 9.53 -0.57
C ALA A 226 -13.23 10.46 0.20
N ILE A 227 -13.35 11.78 0.01
CA ILE A 227 -12.60 12.80 0.75
C ILE A 227 -12.78 12.61 2.26
N ALA A 228 -14.02 12.47 2.73
CA ALA A 228 -14.30 12.27 4.15
C ALA A 228 -13.67 10.99 4.71
N ALA A 229 -13.65 9.90 3.92
CA ALA A 229 -13.02 8.65 4.31
C ALA A 229 -11.49 8.76 4.34
N TYR A 230 -10.85 9.41 3.36
CA TYR A 230 -9.40 9.66 3.38
C TYR A 230 -8.96 10.52 4.56
N GLN A 231 -9.73 11.56 4.91
CA GLN A 231 -9.44 12.37 6.11
C GLN A 231 -9.46 11.53 7.40
N ARG A 232 -10.42 10.59 7.52
CA ARG A 232 -10.48 9.67 8.66
C ARG A 232 -9.36 8.63 8.64
N ALA A 233 -8.96 8.16 7.46
CA ALA A 233 -7.80 7.29 7.31
C ALA A 233 -6.51 7.98 7.81
N ILE A 234 -6.27 9.23 7.41
CA ILE A 234 -5.13 10.04 7.86
C ILE A 234 -5.17 10.25 9.38
N ALA A 235 -6.33 10.55 9.94
CA ALA A 235 -6.48 10.74 11.39
C ALA A 235 -6.18 9.45 12.18
N ALA A 236 -6.53 8.28 11.64
CA ALA A 236 -6.26 6.99 12.27
C ALA A 236 -4.80 6.52 12.07
N LYS A 237 -4.23 6.77 10.89
CA LYS A 237 -2.88 6.34 10.50
C LYS A 237 -2.18 7.44 9.70
N PRO A 238 -1.58 8.44 10.37
CA PRO A 238 -0.93 9.57 9.70
C PRO A 238 0.41 9.20 9.02
N GLY A 239 0.83 7.94 9.09
CA GLY A 239 2.12 7.46 8.59
C GLY A 239 2.14 7.04 7.12
N GLU A 240 1.08 7.26 6.36
CA GLU A 240 0.96 6.79 4.98
C GLU A 240 0.95 7.96 3.97
N LYS A 241 2.12 8.26 3.39
CA LYS A 241 2.33 9.37 2.45
C LYS A 241 1.33 9.38 1.29
N SER A 242 1.10 8.22 0.66
CA SER A 242 0.21 8.06 -0.51
C SER A 242 -1.21 8.54 -0.23
N THR A 243 -1.66 8.48 1.04
CA THR A 243 -2.99 8.93 1.43
C THR A 243 -3.13 10.44 1.36
N PHE A 244 -2.11 11.18 1.81
CA PHE A 244 -2.08 12.64 1.71
C PHE A 244 -2.05 13.11 0.26
N LEU A 245 -1.20 12.50 -0.57
CA LEU A 245 -1.08 12.84 -1.99
C LEU A 245 -2.39 12.56 -2.74
N THR A 246 -3.02 11.41 -2.50
CA THR A 246 -4.32 11.08 -3.11
C THR A 246 -5.39 12.08 -2.71
N LEU A 247 -5.48 12.43 -1.42
CA LEU A 247 -6.45 13.40 -0.93
C LEU A 247 -6.20 14.81 -1.50
N ALA A 248 -4.94 15.24 -1.57
CA ALA A 248 -4.58 16.53 -2.16
C ALA A 248 -4.94 16.59 -3.66
N ASN A 249 -4.70 15.49 -4.39
CA ASN A 249 -5.09 15.37 -5.79
C ASN A 249 -6.62 15.43 -5.98
N LEU A 250 -7.40 14.77 -5.10
CA LEU A 250 -8.87 14.87 -5.13
C LEU A 250 -9.34 16.32 -4.93
N PHE A 251 -8.76 17.05 -3.97
CA PHE A 251 -9.08 18.46 -3.80
C PHE A 251 -8.68 19.29 -5.02
N HIS A 252 -7.49 19.06 -5.57
CA HIS A 252 -7.03 19.73 -6.79
C HIS A 252 -8.00 19.52 -7.96
N ASN A 253 -8.47 18.28 -8.21
CA ASN A 253 -9.42 17.97 -9.28
C ASN A 253 -10.78 18.67 -9.06
N GLN A 254 -11.17 18.90 -7.79
CA GLN A 254 -12.36 19.69 -7.45
C GLN A 254 -12.15 21.21 -7.54
N GLY A 255 -10.95 21.69 -7.90
CA GLY A 255 -10.57 23.12 -7.90
C GLY A 255 -10.33 23.70 -6.50
N ARG A 256 -10.26 22.84 -5.48
CA ARG A 256 -10.14 23.18 -4.05
C ARG A 256 -8.67 23.29 -3.65
N PHE A 257 -7.95 24.21 -4.28
CA PHE A 257 -6.49 24.31 -4.13
C PHE A 257 -6.06 24.66 -2.71
N ALA A 258 -6.86 25.42 -1.95
CA ALA A 258 -6.56 25.72 -0.56
C ALA A 258 -6.50 24.45 0.30
N GLU A 259 -7.47 23.55 0.16
CA GLU A 259 -7.46 22.27 0.86
C GLU A 259 -6.38 21.30 0.33
N ALA A 260 -6.08 21.33 -0.97
CA ALA A 260 -4.97 20.56 -1.54
C ALA A 260 -3.63 20.98 -0.93
N ILE A 261 -3.35 22.30 -0.88
CA ILE A 261 -2.15 22.89 -0.26
C ILE A 261 -2.06 22.49 1.21
N GLU A 262 -3.14 22.66 1.97
CA GLU A 262 -3.15 22.33 3.40
C GLU A 262 -2.91 20.83 3.64
N THR A 263 -3.46 19.97 2.77
CA THR A 263 -3.24 18.52 2.84
C THR A 263 -1.77 18.16 2.60
N CYS A 264 -1.12 18.75 1.58
CA CYS A 264 0.31 18.54 1.35
C CYS A 264 1.16 19.08 2.50
N ARG A 265 0.80 20.23 3.10
CA ARG A 265 1.51 20.79 4.26
C ARG A 265 1.45 19.87 5.48
N LYS A 266 0.28 19.30 5.78
CA LYS A 266 0.14 18.27 6.83
C LYS A 266 0.95 17.01 6.50
N GLY A 267 1.02 16.64 5.22
CA GLY A 267 1.93 15.58 4.76
C GLY A 267 3.40 15.89 5.09
N LEU A 268 3.86 17.11 4.80
CA LEU A 268 5.23 17.56 5.11
C LEU A 268 5.54 17.66 6.60
N GLU A 269 4.55 17.88 7.48
CA GLU A 269 4.78 17.77 8.93
C GLU A 269 5.26 16.37 9.33
N ARG A 270 4.83 15.34 8.59
CA ARG A 270 5.24 13.95 8.81
C ARG A 270 6.43 13.53 7.95
N PHE A 271 6.53 14.07 6.74
CA PHE A 271 7.53 13.72 5.73
C PHE A 271 8.27 14.98 5.23
N PRO A 272 9.06 15.66 6.08
CA PRO A 272 9.56 17.01 5.80
C PRO A 272 10.53 17.11 4.62
N ASN A 273 11.16 16.01 4.23
CA ASN A 273 12.15 15.93 3.14
C ASN A 273 11.62 15.18 1.91
N ASP A 274 10.30 15.09 1.77
CA ASP A 274 9.71 14.39 0.64
C ASP A 274 9.45 15.35 -0.52
N GLY A 275 10.20 15.16 -1.61
CA GLY A 275 10.17 16.04 -2.77
C GLY A 275 8.88 16.02 -3.58
N ASP A 276 8.06 14.98 -3.47
CA ASP A 276 6.79 14.90 -4.20
C ASP A 276 5.78 15.90 -3.64
N PHE A 277 5.71 16.04 -2.30
CA PHE A 277 4.87 17.08 -1.68
C PHE A 277 5.28 18.48 -2.12
N TYR A 278 6.58 18.77 -2.24
CA TYR A 278 7.05 20.07 -2.72
C TYR A 278 6.76 20.29 -4.21
N THR A 279 6.82 19.22 -5.02
CA THR A 279 6.46 19.26 -6.43
C THR A 279 4.98 19.61 -6.61
N ASP A 280 4.09 18.95 -5.85
CA ASP A 280 2.65 19.21 -5.87
C ASP A 280 2.31 20.60 -5.30
N LEU A 281 2.92 20.99 -4.17
CA LEU A 281 2.73 22.31 -3.57
C LEU A 281 3.11 23.43 -4.53
N ALA A 282 4.26 23.31 -5.20
CA ALA A 282 4.69 24.29 -6.20
C ALA A 282 3.63 24.49 -7.28
N TRP A 283 2.98 23.39 -7.68
CA TRP A 283 1.93 23.44 -8.66
C TRP A 283 0.62 24.02 -8.12
N TYR A 284 0.15 23.59 -6.96
CA TYR A 284 -1.08 24.10 -6.38
C TYR A 284 -0.98 25.58 -6.01
N TYR A 285 0.18 26.04 -5.55
CA TYR A 285 0.45 27.47 -5.36
C TYR A 285 0.41 28.24 -6.68
N SER A 286 1.00 27.73 -7.76
CA SER A 286 0.94 28.36 -9.08
C SER A 286 -0.49 28.43 -9.62
N LEU A 287 -1.30 27.38 -9.45
CA LEU A 287 -2.72 27.40 -9.82
C LEU A 287 -3.54 28.40 -9.00
N SER A 288 -3.12 28.68 -7.77
CA SER A 288 -3.74 29.66 -6.86
C SER A 288 -3.14 31.07 -6.97
N ASP A 289 -2.32 31.34 -8.00
CA ASP A 289 -1.64 32.63 -8.23
C ASP A 289 -0.73 33.09 -7.07
N ARG A 290 -0.22 32.14 -6.27
CA ARG A 290 0.73 32.34 -5.17
C ARG A 290 2.15 32.08 -5.64
N HIS A 291 2.66 32.96 -6.50
CA HIS A 291 3.88 32.73 -7.28
C HIS A 291 5.15 32.63 -6.42
N ASP A 292 5.26 33.39 -5.34
CA ASP A 292 6.42 33.33 -4.43
C ASP A 292 6.51 31.99 -3.70
N GLU A 293 5.39 31.49 -3.17
CA GLU A 293 5.32 30.18 -2.52
C GLU A 293 5.50 29.04 -3.52
N ALA A 294 5.02 29.22 -4.76
CA ALA A 294 5.28 28.28 -5.84
C ALA A 294 6.78 28.16 -6.12
N ALA A 295 7.51 29.28 -6.24
CA ALA A 295 8.96 29.28 -6.48
C ALA A 295 9.73 28.66 -5.32
N LYS A 296 9.39 29.00 -4.07
CA LYS A 296 10.03 28.40 -2.87
C LYS A 296 9.83 26.89 -2.82
N SER A 297 8.60 26.42 -3.05
CA SER A 297 8.27 24.99 -3.05
C SER A 297 8.98 24.26 -4.20
N ALA A 298 9.00 24.84 -5.40
CA ALA A 298 9.69 24.25 -6.54
C ALA A 298 11.21 24.17 -6.33
N GLN A 299 11.80 25.17 -5.68
CA GLN A 299 13.21 25.16 -5.32
C GLN A 299 13.52 24.04 -4.32
N ALA A 300 12.66 23.81 -3.33
CA ALA A 300 12.79 22.68 -2.41
C ALA A 300 12.67 21.33 -3.15
N ALA A 301 11.73 21.20 -4.09
CA ALA A 301 11.59 20.02 -4.93
C ALA A 301 12.87 19.73 -5.75
N VAL A 302 13.45 20.75 -6.40
CA VAL A 302 14.72 20.63 -7.13
C VAL A 302 15.87 20.19 -6.23
N THR A 303 15.93 20.70 -4.99
CA THR A 303 16.98 20.32 -4.03
C THR A 303 16.84 18.86 -3.59
N LEU A 304 15.62 18.38 -3.38
CA LEU A 304 15.34 17.02 -2.89
C LEU A 304 15.32 15.96 -4.00
N LEU A 305 14.96 16.35 -5.22
CA LEU A 305 14.82 15.49 -6.39
C LEU A 305 15.57 16.08 -7.61
N PRO A 306 16.92 16.17 -7.55
CA PRO A 306 17.71 16.85 -8.59
C PRO A 306 17.74 16.11 -9.94
N ASP A 307 17.35 14.84 -9.98
CA ASP A 307 17.22 14.02 -11.18
C ASP A 307 15.80 14.00 -11.77
N GLN A 308 14.84 14.67 -11.12
CA GLN A 308 13.46 14.77 -11.58
C GLN A 308 13.17 16.11 -12.28
N TYR A 309 12.78 16.04 -13.55
CA TYR A 309 12.57 17.24 -14.37
C TYR A 309 11.37 18.10 -13.93
N MET A 310 10.37 17.53 -13.25
CA MET A 310 9.14 18.25 -12.87
C MET A 310 9.39 19.37 -11.86
N GLY A 311 10.30 19.19 -10.90
CA GLY A 311 10.68 20.26 -9.96
C GLY A 311 11.24 21.48 -10.69
N TYR A 312 12.11 21.25 -11.67
CA TYR A 312 12.67 22.31 -12.53
C TYR A 312 11.59 22.95 -13.41
N THR A 313 10.67 22.16 -13.97
CA THR A 313 9.55 22.67 -14.79
C THR A 313 8.66 23.60 -13.98
N ASN A 314 8.30 23.19 -12.76
CA ASN A 314 7.51 24.00 -11.82
C ASN A 314 8.24 25.26 -11.39
N LEU A 315 9.57 25.19 -11.17
CA LEU A 315 10.38 26.37 -10.85
C LEU A 315 10.46 27.34 -12.03
N CYS A 316 10.65 26.83 -13.25
CA CYS A 316 10.64 27.64 -14.47
C CYS A 316 9.29 28.35 -14.67
N ARG A 317 8.17 27.66 -14.42
CA ARG A 317 6.83 28.27 -14.43
C ARG A 317 6.70 29.39 -13.41
N ALA A 318 7.07 29.14 -12.15
CA ALA A 318 6.98 30.14 -11.10
C ALA A 318 7.87 31.36 -11.39
N GLN A 319 9.08 31.16 -11.91
CA GLN A 319 9.98 32.23 -12.34
C GLN A 319 9.41 33.06 -13.51
N ASN A 320 8.73 32.42 -14.47
CA ASN A 320 8.00 33.13 -15.53
C ASN A 320 6.93 34.06 -14.95
N ASP A 321 6.13 33.57 -13.99
CA ASP A 321 5.06 34.36 -13.38
C ASP A 321 5.62 35.51 -12.51
N LEU A 322 6.79 35.31 -11.89
CA LEU A 322 7.57 36.35 -11.19
C LEU A 322 8.36 37.28 -12.13
N LYS A 323 8.28 37.08 -13.46
CA LYS A 323 9.01 37.84 -14.49
C LYS A 323 10.54 37.72 -14.40
N LEU A 324 11.04 36.68 -13.75
CA LEU A 324 12.47 36.33 -13.67
C LEU A 324 12.88 35.54 -14.92
N PHE A 325 12.69 36.12 -16.10
CA PHE A 325 12.75 35.39 -17.37
C PHE A 325 14.11 34.76 -17.67
N GLN A 326 15.21 35.43 -17.31
CA GLN A 326 16.56 34.87 -17.50
C GLN A 326 16.79 33.62 -16.63
N ASP A 327 16.24 33.62 -15.42
CA ASP A 327 16.35 32.47 -14.51
C ASP A 327 15.46 31.34 -15.00
N ALA A 328 14.24 31.66 -15.44
CA ALA A 328 13.32 30.71 -16.06
C ALA A 328 13.98 29.99 -17.25
N ILE A 329 14.68 30.71 -18.15
CA ILE A 329 15.40 30.10 -19.27
C ILE A 329 16.44 29.08 -18.78
N ARG A 330 17.25 29.40 -17.77
CA ARG A 330 18.26 28.48 -17.23
C ARG A 330 17.62 27.25 -16.59
N THR A 331 16.55 27.45 -15.84
CA THR A 331 15.83 26.38 -15.14
C THR A 331 15.11 25.46 -16.14
N CYS A 332 14.38 26.00 -17.11
CA CYS A 332 13.74 25.22 -18.17
C CYS A 332 14.76 24.41 -18.99
N ASN A 333 15.91 24.99 -19.31
CA ASN A 333 16.99 24.23 -19.98
C ASN A 333 17.54 23.10 -19.10
N SER A 334 17.46 23.22 -17.77
CA SER A 334 17.84 22.14 -16.86
C SER A 334 16.81 21.00 -16.87
N ALA A 335 15.51 21.33 -16.85
CA ALA A 335 14.45 20.36 -17.05
C ALA A 335 14.58 19.61 -18.41
N LEU A 336 14.84 20.34 -19.50
CA LEU A 336 14.96 19.75 -20.84
C LEU A 336 16.21 18.88 -21.04
N ARG A 337 17.25 19.03 -20.21
CA ARG A 337 18.38 18.10 -20.20
C ARG A 337 17.99 16.74 -19.61
N LEU A 338 17.09 16.73 -18.62
CA LEU A 338 16.58 15.51 -17.99
C LEU A 338 15.48 14.86 -18.84
N LYS A 339 14.57 15.67 -19.40
CA LYS A 339 13.49 15.21 -20.29
C LYS A 339 13.44 16.04 -21.57
N PRO A 340 14.15 15.60 -22.63
CA PRO A 340 14.09 16.25 -23.93
C PRO A 340 12.66 16.25 -24.49
N ASN A 341 12.28 17.35 -25.14
CA ASN A 341 10.97 17.53 -25.79
C ASN A 341 9.75 17.46 -24.87
N ASP A 342 9.92 17.68 -23.57
CA ASP A 342 8.79 17.88 -22.67
C ASP A 342 7.98 19.13 -23.09
N GLY A 343 6.73 18.92 -23.48
CA GLY A 343 5.91 19.97 -24.09
C GLY A 343 5.55 21.11 -23.13
N GLU A 344 5.29 20.79 -21.87
CA GLU A 344 5.02 21.80 -20.83
C GLU A 344 6.27 22.67 -20.57
N THR A 345 7.43 22.04 -20.44
CA THR A 345 8.69 22.77 -20.24
C THR A 345 9.03 23.66 -21.43
N LEU A 346 8.85 23.17 -22.66
CA LEU A 346 9.06 23.95 -23.88
C LEU A 346 8.12 25.15 -23.95
N PHE A 347 6.87 25.00 -23.51
CA PHE A 347 5.91 26.09 -23.43
C PHE A 347 6.38 27.19 -22.47
N TYR A 348 6.85 26.84 -21.27
CA TYR A 348 7.38 27.85 -20.33
C TYR A 348 8.72 28.44 -20.75
N LEU A 349 9.56 27.70 -21.47
CA LEU A 349 10.78 28.24 -22.07
C LEU A 349 10.43 29.29 -23.14
N ALA A 350 9.44 29.00 -24.00
CA ALA A 350 8.95 29.93 -24.99
C ALA A 350 8.36 31.20 -24.35
N ARG A 351 7.55 31.05 -23.28
CA ARG A 351 7.04 32.19 -22.48
C ARG A 351 8.15 33.06 -21.92
N ALA A 352 9.26 32.46 -21.45
CA ALA A 352 10.37 33.21 -20.90
C ALA A 352 11.10 34.05 -21.97
N TYR A 353 11.30 33.50 -23.17
CA TYR A 353 11.83 34.27 -24.30
C TYR A 353 10.87 35.39 -24.73
N ASP A 354 9.58 35.10 -24.80
CA ASP A 354 8.56 36.10 -25.18
C ASP A 354 8.51 37.25 -24.16
N GLY A 355 8.64 36.94 -22.85
CA GLY A 355 8.77 37.94 -21.78
C GLY A 355 10.00 38.85 -21.89
N LEU A 356 11.04 38.41 -22.61
CA LEU A 356 12.21 39.22 -22.96
C LEU A 356 12.09 39.91 -24.33
N ASN A 357 10.91 39.85 -24.97
CA ASN A 357 10.67 40.30 -26.34
C ASN A 357 11.52 39.56 -27.40
N ARG A 358 11.98 38.34 -27.09
CA ARG A 358 12.79 37.49 -27.96
C ARG A 358 11.91 36.54 -28.78
N ARG A 359 11.08 37.13 -29.62
CA ARG A 359 9.99 36.42 -30.34
C ARG A 359 10.51 35.40 -31.37
N ALA A 360 11.69 35.65 -31.94
CA ALA A 360 12.33 34.76 -32.90
C ALA A 360 12.68 33.41 -32.26
N GLU A 361 13.12 33.42 -31.00
CA GLU A 361 13.43 32.22 -30.21
C GLU A 361 12.16 31.57 -29.65
N ALA A 362 11.17 32.36 -29.23
CA ALA A 362 9.93 31.84 -28.64
C ALA A 362 9.07 31.05 -29.64
N THR A 363 8.93 31.55 -30.87
CA THR A 363 8.01 30.98 -31.87
C THR A 363 8.27 29.48 -32.17
N PRO A 364 9.49 29.04 -32.56
CA PRO A 364 9.73 27.62 -32.82
C PRO A 364 9.57 26.74 -31.57
N LEU A 365 9.72 27.30 -30.37
CA LEU A 365 9.52 26.57 -29.12
C LEU A 365 8.04 26.34 -28.83
N TYR A 366 7.15 27.29 -29.14
CA TYR A 366 5.70 27.07 -29.04
C TYR A 366 5.24 25.94 -29.97
N SER A 367 5.70 25.90 -31.22
CA SER A 367 5.34 24.83 -32.15
C SER A 367 5.85 23.45 -31.66
N ARG A 368 7.05 23.40 -31.06
CA ARG A 368 7.56 22.16 -30.44
C ARG A 368 6.80 21.79 -29.17
N ALA A 369 6.38 22.77 -28.37
CA ALA A 369 5.57 22.56 -27.18
C ALA A 369 4.23 21.92 -27.54
N VAL A 370 3.58 22.40 -28.61
CA VAL A 370 2.38 21.79 -29.19
C VAL A 370 2.63 20.32 -29.55
N THR A 371 3.70 19.99 -30.28
CA THR A 371 4.01 18.59 -30.62
C THR A 371 4.16 17.71 -29.38
N GLY A 372 4.89 18.17 -28.37
CA GLY A 372 5.06 17.44 -27.10
C GLY A 372 3.75 17.27 -26.33
N LEU A 373 2.92 18.30 -26.26
CA LEU A 373 1.64 18.28 -25.54
C LEU A 373 0.56 17.47 -26.26
N VAL A 374 0.57 17.42 -27.61
CA VAL A 374 -0.28 16.51 -28.38
C VAL A 374 0.06 15.06 -28.04
N GLN A 375 1.35 14.70 -28.02
CA GLN A 375 1.76 13.36 -27.63
C GLN A 375 1.38 13.07 -26.17
N PHE A 376 1.64 14.01 -25.25
CA PHE A 376 1.31 13.86 -23.83
C PHE A 376 -0.19 13.63 -23.59
N THR A 377 -1.06 14.43 -24.22
CA THR A 377 -2.52 14.28 -24.10
C THR A 377 -3.05 13.02 -24.77
N ARG A 378 -2.38 12.52 -25.81
CA ARG A 378 -2.68 11.21 -26.40
C ARG A 378 -2.40 10.06 -25.44
N ASP A 379 -1.27 10.15 -24.74
CA ASP A 379 -0.86 9.14 -23.76
C ASP A 379 -1.63 9.27 -22.43
N ASN A 380 -2.20 10.45 -22.16
CA ASN A 380 -2.94 10.77 -20.94
C ASN A 380 -4.32 11.39 -21.26
N PRO A 381 -5.24 10.63 -21.90
CA PRO A 381 -6.49 11.18 -22.44
C PRO A 381 -7.51 11.60 -21.37
N GLU A 382 -7.31 11.17 -20.12
CA GLU A 382 -8.18 11.50 -18.98
C GLU A 382 -7.62 12.62 -18.10
N TYR A 383 -6.51 13.27 -18.52
CA TYR A 383 -5.82 14.29 -17.72
C TYR A 383 -6.15 15.72 -18.18
N PRO A 384 -7.06 16.44 -17.49
CA PRO A 384 -7.59 17.74 -17.93
C PRO A 384 -6.52 18.83 -18.04
N ASP A 385 -5.55 18.87 -17.14
CA ASP A 385 -4.47 19.87 -17.13
C ASP A 385 -3.59 19.78 -18.38
N GLY A 386 -3.40 18.58 -18.93
CA GLY A 386 -2.69 18.38 -20.19
C GLY A 386 -3.39 19.09 -21.35
N PHE A 387 -4.71 18.98 -21.44
CA PHE A 387 -5.51 19.66 -22.46
C PHE A 387 -5.56 21.17 -22.24
N TYR A 388 -5.58 21.64 -20.99
CA TYR A 388 -5.44 23.06 -20.68
C TYR A 388 -4.09 23.63 -21.17
N LEU A 389 -2.99 22.93 -20.89
CA LEU A 389 -1.66 23.33 -21.37
C LEU A 389 -1.56 23.28 -22.89
N LEU A 390 -2.14 22.25 -23.52
CA LEU A 390 -2.20 22.14 -24.97
C LEU A 390 -2.98 23.31 -25.59
N GLY A 391 -4.11 23.71 -25.00
CA GLY A 391 -4.86 24.89 -25.41
C GLY A 391 -4.05 26.18 -25.30
N ASN A 392 -3.29 26.34 -24.20
CA ASN A 392 -2.38 27.48 -24.03
C ASN A 392 -1.27 27.49 -25.09
N ALA A 393 -0.68 26.33 -25.40
CA ALA A 393 0.35 26.19 -26.41
C ALA A 393 -0.17 26.47 -27.82
N TYR A 394 -1.35 25.94 -28.19
CA TYR A 394 -2.00 26.26 -29.46
C TYR A 394 -2.32 27.74 -29.59
N PHE A 395 -2.80 28.37 -28.52
CA PHE A 395 -3.10 29.79 -28.52
C PHE A 395 -1.84 30.63 -28.76
N ALA A 396 -0.74 30.30 -28.10
CA ALA A 396 0.56 30.98 -28.26
C ALA A 396 1.17 30.74 -29.66
N ASP A 397 0.96 29.56 -30.23
CA ASP A 397 1.34 29.19 -31.60
C ASP A 397 0.34 29.71 -32.66
N ASN A 398 -0.60 30.57 -32.26
CA ASN A 398 -1.61 31.21 -33.12
C ASN A 398 -2.61 30.23 -33.80
N GLN A 399 -2.72 28.99 -33.32
CA GLN A 399 -3.68 27.98 -33.76
C GLN A 399 -4.98 28.06 -32.95
N ARG A 400 -5.72 29.17 -33.10
CA ARG A 400 -6.85 29.53 -32.20
C ARG A 400 -8.00 28.53 -32.19
N ASP A 401 -8.36 27.95 -33.33
CA ASP A 401 -9.45 26.97 -33.38
C ASP A 401 -9.07 25.69 -32.62
N LYS A 402 -7.84 25.20 -32.79
CA LYS A 402 -7.34 24.05 -32.01
C LYS A 402 -7.21 24.36 -30.52
N ALA A 403 -6.90 25.61 -30.16
CA ALA A 403 -6.90 26.04 -28.77
C ALA A 403 -8.29 25.92 -28.14
N ILE A 404 -9.35 26.32 -28.87
CA ILE A 404 -10.75 26.14 -28.45
C ILE A 404 -11.04 24.66 -28.22
N ASP A 405 -10.73 23.80 -29.19
CA ASP A 405 -10.98 22.35 -29.08
C ASP A 405 -10.30 21.74 -27.85
N ALA A 406 -9.04 22.12 -27.60
CA ALA A 406 -8.30 21.64 -26.43
C ALA A 406 -8.91 22.15 -25.10
N TYR A 407 -9.35 23.41 -25.01
CA TYR A 407 -10.03 23.89 -23.81
C TYR A 407 -11.39 23.24 -23.60
N ILE A 408 -12.16 23.00 -24.67
CA ILE A 408 -13.42 22.25 -24.58
C ILE A 408 -13.14 20.85 -24.03
N LYS A 409 -12.10 20.16 -24.55
CA LYS A 409 -11.74 18.84 -24.05
C LYS A 409 -11.32 18.84 -22.58
N CYS A 410 -10.58 19.87 -22.14
CA CYS A 410 -10.27 20.08 -20.72
C CYS A 410 -11.55 20.20 -19.87
N LEU A 411 -12.55 20.95 -20.35
CA LEU A 411 -13.81 21.19 -19.65
C LEU A 411 -14.78 20.00 -19.69
N GLU A 412 -14.70 19.13 -20.70
CA GLU A 412 -15.40 17.84 -20.71
C GLU A 412 -14.90 16.94 -19.57
N LEU A 413 -13.58 16.91 -19.34
CA LEU A 413 -12.95 16.11 -18.30
C LEU A 413 -13.11 16.74 -16.91
N ASN A 414 -13.00 18.06 -16.81
CA ASN A 414 -13.20 18.81 -15.58
C ASN A 414 -14.03 20.09 -15.82
N PRO A 415 -15.37 20.00 -15.66
CA PRO A 415 -16.26 21.15 -15.83
C PRO A 415 -16.00 22.30 -14.85
N ARG A 416 -15.26 22.09 -13.77
CA ARG A 416 -14.94 23.10 -12.75
C ARG A 416 -13.61 23.82 -13.01
N PHE A 417 -12.92 23.54 -14.11
CA PHE A 417 -11.62 24.13 -14.44
C PHE A 417 -11.74 25.62 -14.84
N ALA A 418 -11.74 26.50 -13.84
CA ALA A 418 -12.02 27.94 -14.04
C ALA A 418 -11.05 28.63 -15.01
N LYS A 419 -9.74 28.35 -14.95
CA LYS A 419 -8.75 28.99 -15.84
C LYS A 419 -8.96 28.61 -17.32
N ALA A 420 -9.39 27.37 -17.61
CA ALA A 420 -9.71 26.93 -18.96
C ALA A 420 -10.97 27.63 -19.50
N ARG A 421 -12.02 27.78 -18.66
CA ARG A 421 -13.22 28.56 -19.02
C ARG A 421 -12.89 30.01 -19.34
N PHE A 422 -12.05 30.64 -18.51
CA PHE A 422 -11.61 32.01 -18.72
C PHE A 422 -10.87 32.16 -20.06
N ASN A 423 -9.88 31.29 -20.33
CA ASN A 423 -9.10 31.35 -21.56
C ASN A 423 -9.96 31.09 -22.81
N LEU A 424 -10.88 30.12 -22.75
CA LEU A 424 -11.85 29.87 -23.81
C LEU A 424 -12.73 31.11 -24.06
N GLY A 425 -13.30 31.68 -23.00
CA GLY A 425 -14.13 32.89 -23.09
C GLY A 425 -13.39 34.06 -23.75
N VAL A 426 -12.13 34.31 -23.39
CA VAL A 426 -11.29 35.35 -24.01
C VAL A 426 -11.09 35.11 -25.51
N ILE A 427 -10.93 33.86 -25.94
CA ILE A 427 -10.82 33.55 -27.38
C ILE A 427 -12.15 33.81 -28.10
N LEU A 428 -13.28 33.43 -27.49
CA LEU A 428 -14.62 33.64 -28.06
C LEU A 428 -14.94 35.12 -28.22
N VAL A 429 -14.59 35.95 -27.23
CA VAL A 429 -14.64 37.43 -27.33
C VAL A 429 -13.91 37.93 -28.58
N ARG A 430 -12.67 37.46 -28.81
CA ARG A 430 -11.87 37.85 -29.98
C ARG A 430 -12.46 37.35 -31.30
N LYS A 431 -13.18 36.23 -31.30
CA LYS A 431 -13.93 35.71 -32.45
C LYS A 431 -15.29 36.41 -32.66
N LYS A 432 -15.62 37.39 -31.81
CA LYS A 432 -16.92 38.07 -31.78
C LYS A 432 -18.11 37.16 -31.45
N ASP A 433 -17.84 36.00 -30.82
CA ASP A 433 -18.88 35.11 -30.33
C ASP A 433 -19.29 35.51 -28.90
N ARG A 434 -20.19 36.49 -28.82
CA ARG A 434 -20.69 37.00 -27.55
C ARG A 434 -21.50 35.95 -26.79
N ALA A 435 -22.23 35.09 -27.49
CA ALA A 435 -23.08 34.08 -26.87
C ALA A 435 -22.23 33.02 -26.16
N GLY A 436 -21.24 32.44 -26.85
CA GLY A 436 -20.33 31.47 -26.25
C GLY A 436 -19.48 32.08 -25.12
N ALA A 437 -19.05 33.34 -25.24
CA ALA A 437 -18.34 34.02 -24.17
C ALA A 437 -19.20 34.23 -22.92
N MET A 438 -20.48 34.61 -23.08
CA MET A 438 -21.43 34.76 -21.98
C MET A 438 -21.74 33.42 -21.29
N GLU A 439 -21.76 32.31 -22.02
CA GLU A 439 -21.88 30.98 -21.44
C GLU A 439 -20.72 30.69 -20.47
N GLN A 440 -19.47 30.94 -20.89
CA GLN A 440 -18.31 30.74 -20.03
C GLN A 440 -18.33 31.68 -18.81
N TYR A 441 -18.80 32.92 -18.97
CA TYR A 441 -18.99 33.86 -17.87
C TYR A 441 -20.00 33.34 -16.84
N ASN A 442 -21.16 32.84 -17.27
CA ASN A 442 -22.20 32.36 -16.36
C ASN A 442 -21.74 31.17 -15.53
N GLU A 443 -20.96 30.25 -16.11
CA GLU A 443 -20.36 29.15 -15.36
C GLU A 443 -19.24 29.63 -14.42
N LEU A 444 -18.40 30.57 -14.85
CA LEU A 444 -17.38 31.17 -13.99
C LEU A 444 -17.98 31.89 -12.78
N LEU A 445 -19.13 32.55 -12.93
CA LEU A 445 -19.79 33.26 -11.84
C LEU A 445 -20.10 32.37 -10.64
N ARG A 446 -20.31 31.06 -10.88
CA ARG A 446 -20.56 30.05 -9.85
C ARG A 446 -19.28 29.45 -9.27
N LEU A 447 -18.16 29.53 -9.99
CA LEU A 447 -16.91 28.84 -9.67
C LEU A 447 -15.85 29.79 -9.07
N GLU A 448 -15.60 30.92 -9.73
CA GLU A 448 -14.55 31.87 -9.36
C GLU A 448 -14.96 33.28 -9.83
N GLN A 449 -15.42 34.09 -8.87
CA GLN A 449 -16.07 35.38 -9.16
C GLN A 449 -15.11 36.41 -9.77
N ASN A 450 -13.82 36.34 -9.46
CA ASN A 450 -12.84 37.31 -9.96
C ASN A 450 -12.57 37.12 -11.46
N LEU A 451 -12.40 35.87 -11.92
CA LEU A 451 -12.27 35.48 -13.32
C LEU A 451 -13.56 35.75 -14.07
N ALA A 452 -14.72 35.53 -13.45
CA ALA A 452 -16.00 35.91 -14.03
C ALA A 452 -16.05 37.43 -14.30
N ALA A 453 -15.70 38.25 -13.32
CA ALA A 453 -15.67 39.71 -13.46
C ALA A 453 -14.69 40.17 -14.55
N ARG A 454 -13.50 39.56 -14.61
CA ARG A 454 -12.51 39.82 -15.66
C ARG A 454 -13.02 39.46 -17.05
N LEU A 455 -13.66 38.30 -17.20
CA LEU A 455 -14.22 37.88 -18.48
C LEU A 455 -15.37 38.79 -18.91
N LYS A 456 -16.23 39.21 -17.97
CA LYS A 456 -17.32 40.15 -18.25
C LYS A 456 -16.79 41.48 -18.81
N ALA A 457 -15.71 41.99 -18.22
CA ALA A 457 -15.06 43.20 -18.70
C ALA A 457 -14.49 43.05 -20.13
N GLU A 458 -14.03 41.86 -20.53
CA GLU A 458 -13.63 41.59 -21.92
C GLU A 458 -14.83 41.51 -22.87
N ILE A 459 -15.94 40.90 -22.44
CA ILE A 459 -17.18 40.82 -23.22
C ILE A 459 -17.78 42.20 -23.47
N ASP A 460 -17.71 43.09 -22.49
CA ASP A 460 -18.30 44.44 -22.59
C ASP A 460 -17.52 45.39 -23.52
N LYS A 461 -16.29 45.01 -23.92
CA LYS A 461 -15.49 45.74 -24.92
C LYS A 461 -15.87 45.40 -26.36
N MET A 462 -16.69 44.37 -26.58
CA MET A 462 -17.15 43.91 -27.89
C MET A 462 -18.24 44.82 -28.45
#